data_AF-A0A852VMK3-F1
#
_entry.id   AF-A0A852VMK3-F1
#
_cell.length_a   1.000
_cell.length_b   1.000
_cell.length_c   1.000
_cell.angle_alpha   90.00
_cell.angle_beta   90.00
_cell.angle_gamma   90.00
#
_symmetry.space_group_name_H-M   'P 1'
#
loop_
_entity.id
_entity.type
_entity.pdbx_description
1 polymer ?
#
loop_
_entity_poly.entity_id
_entity_poly.type
_entity_poly.pdbx_seq_one_letter_code
_entity_poly.pdbx_strand_id
1 'polypeptide(L)'
;MFGRKKDDKATAPQQDQQHREGAKNRPTPKRKDQEAARKRPLVQNDRKAAKAADREARRAQGQKVRQAMVTGDDRHLPPRDKGPVRRYARDIVDARWSLGELLLPLMLAVLVLSLFAGSWATFVFLAVYVLIIIAILDAWFLWRRTKPKILARFGEDTELRGVGMYQAMRAFQMRRTRLPKPKVDRGAKV
;
A
#
# COMPACT_ATOMS: atom_id res chain seq x y z
N MET A 1 35.86 70.39 58.40
CA MET A 1 36.58 69.13 58.71
C MET A 1 35.83 67.96 58.07
N PHE A 2 36.42 67.41 57.00
CA PHE A 2 36.26 66.06 56.43
C PHE A 2 34.93 65.64 55.76
N GLY A 3 34.86 65.89 54.45
CA GLY A 3 34.01 65.15 53.51
C GLY A 3 34.57 63.74 53.22
N ARG A 4 33.67 62.77 53.11
CA ARG A 4 34.00 61.35 52.87
C ARG A 4 33.95 61.07 51.36
N LYS A 5 35.11 60.94 50.72
CA LYS A 5 35.28 60.35 49.37
C LYS A 5 34.86 58.88 49.42
N LYS A 6 34.07 58.44 48.45
CA LYS A 6 33.75 57.03 48.21
C LYS A 6 34.43 56.64 46.91
N ASP A 7 35.36 55.71 47.01
CA ASP A 7 36.23 55.27 45.93
C ASP A 7 35.43 54.58 44.81
N ASP A 8 35.63 55.05 43.58
CA ASP A 8 35.25 54.36 42.34
C ASP A 8 36.14 53.12 42.17
N LYS A 9 35.55 51.93 42.38
CA LYS A 9 36.15 50.69 41.89
C LYS A 9 35.77 50.49 40.44
N ALA A 10 36.77 50.61 39.58
CA ALA A 10 36.73 50.35 38.16
C ALA A 10 36.08 48.99 37.81
N THR A 11 35.10 49.02 36.90
CA THR A 11 34.54 47.85 36.23
C THR A 11 35.54 47.36 35.17
N ALA A 12 36.10 46.17 35.36
CA ALA A 12 36.87 45.48 34.33
C ALA A 12 35.92 44.92 33.25
N PRO A 13 36.30 44.90 31.95
CA PRO A 13 35.42 44.45 30.88
C PRO A 13 35.25 42.93 30.91
N GLN A 14 33.99 42.46 30.94
CA GLN A 14 33.65 41.07 30.65
C GLN A 14 33.96 40.77 29.19
N GLN A 15 35.01 39.99 28.94
CA GLN A 15 35.30 39.44 27.63
C GLN A 15 34.28 38.35 27.31
N ASP A 16 33.55 38.58 26.21
CA ASP A 16 32.60 37.67 25.60
C ASP A 16 33.35 36.45 25.02
N GLN A 17 33.50 35.39 25.82
CA GLN A 17 34.14 34.16 25.35
C GLN A 17 33.15 33.34 24.52
N GLN A 18 33.44 33.31 23.21
CA GLN A 18 32.78 32.50 22.20
C GLN A 18 32.61 31.05 22.65
N HIS A 19 31.36 30.61 22.66
CA HIS A 19 30.93 29.29 23.12
C HIS A 19 31.35 28.20 22.11
N ARG A 20 32.22 27.27 22.51
CA ARG A 20 32.56 26.07 21.73
C ARG A 20 31.72 24.88 22.19
N GLU A 21 31.18 24.14 21.23
CA GLU A 21 30.43 22.91 21.45
C GLU A 21 31.38 21.79 21.93
N GLY A 22 31.15 21.25 23.13
CA GLY A 22 31.83 20.01 23.59
C GLY A 22 32.65 20.06 24.89
N ALA A 23 32.76 21.20 25.58
CA ALA A 23 33.50 21.25 26.85
C ALA A 23 32.75 20.52 27.99
N LYS A 24 33.39 19.52 28.61
CA LYS A 24 32.95 18.83 29.83
C LYS A 24 33.05 19.77 31.05
N ASN A 25 32.13 20.72 31.15
CA ASN A 25 31.92 21.60 32.30
C ASN A 25 30.52 22.24 32.24
N ARG A 26 29.51 21.47 31.82
CA ARG A 26 28.11 21.90 31.93
C ARG A 26 27.48 21.23 33.15
N PRO A 27 26.70 21.95 33.96
CA PRO A 27 25.87 21.35 35.00
C PRO A 27 25.01 20.24 34.37
N THR A 28 24.98 19.05 35.00
CA THR A 28 24.05 18.00 34.60
C THR A 28 22.63 18.55 34.61
N PRO A 29 21.88 18.48 33.49
CA PRO A 29 20.55 19.05 33.40
C PRO A 29 19.66 18.51 34.52
N LYS A 30 18.96 19.42 35.19
CA LYS A 30 18.18 19.13 36.40
C LYS A 30 17.10 18.10 36.06
N ARG A 31 16.90 17.12 36.95
CA ARG A 31 15.96 16.00 36.75
C ARG A 31 14.55 16.46 36.33
N LYS A 32 14.08 17.60 36.87
CA LYS A 32 12.79 18.21 36.53
C LYS A 32 12.67 18.60 35.05
N ASP A 33 13.73 19.11 34.45
CA ASP A 33 13.73 19.55 33.05
C ASP A 33 13.79 18.33 32.11
N GLN A 34 14.50 17.28 32.52
CA GLN A 34 14.53 15.98 31.84
C GLN A 34 13.17 15.27 31.91
N GLU A 35 12.49 15.33 33.05
CA GLU A 35 11.14 14.78 33.21
C GLU A 35 10.11 15.58 32.40
N ALA A 36 10.21 16.91 32.35
CA ALA A 36 9.34 17.75 31.51
C ALA A 36 9.57 17.50 30.01
N ALA A 37 10.83 17.36 29.58
CA ALA A 37 11.17 17.03 28.18
C ALA A 37 10.71 15.62 27.77
N ARG A 38 10.66 14.66 28.71
CA ARG A 38 10.13 13.31 28.47
C ARG A 38 8.61 13.23 28.54
N LYS A 39 7.94 14.18 29.19
CA LYS A 39 6.48 14.29 29.21
C LYS A 39 5.96 14.73 27.85
N ARG A 40 5.83 13.77 26.94
CA ARG A 40 5.03 13.95 25.72
C ARG A 40 3.54 13.86 26.11
N PRO A 41 2.76 14.92 25.94
CA PRO A 41 1.33 14.86 26.24
C PRO A 41 0.67 13.85 25.32
N LEU A 42 -0.16 12.97 25.90
CA LEU A 42 -0.88 11.90 25.19
C LEU A 42 -1.85 12.46 24.13
N VAL A 43 -2.24 13.73 24.30
CA VAL A 43 -3.06 14.51 23.37
C VAL A 43 -2.26 15.74 22.94
N GLN A 44 -2.01 15.87 21.64
CA GLN A 44 -1.43 17.08 21.05
C GLN A 44 -2.37 18.26 21.32
N ASN A 45 -1.98 19.18 22.19
CA ASN A 45 -2.79 20.36 22.56
C ASN A 45 -3.07 21.29 21.35
N ASP A 46 -2.23 21.21 20.31
CA ASP A 46 -2.45 21.93 19.06
C ASP A 46 -3.12 21.04 18.00
N ARG A 47 -4.39 21.36 17.72
CA ARG A 47 -5.20 20.69 16.70
C ARG A 47 -4.59 20.83 15.29
N LYS A 48 -3.84 21.90 14.99
CA LYS A 48 -3.17 22.08 13.69
C LYS A 48 -1.96 21.17 13.56
N ALA A 49 -1.09 21.13 14.58
CA ALA A 49 0.04 20.19 14.63
C ALA A 49 -0.43 18.72 14.60
N ALA A 50 -1.49 18.37 15.33
CA ALA A 50 -2.09 17.04 15.31
C ALA A 50 -2.59 16.66 13.90
N LYS A 51 -3.29 17.58 13.22
CA LYS A 51 -3.78 17.38 11.84
C LYS A 51 -2.65 17.28 10.83
N ALA A 52 -1.54 17.99 11.02
CA ALA A 52 -0.36 17.90 10.16
C ALA A 52 0.32 16.54 10.33
N ALA A 53 0.56 16.11 11.58
CA ALA A 53 1.13 14.81 11.91
C ALA A 53 0.27 13.65 11.42
N ASP A 54 -1.06 13.73 11.55
CA ASP A 54 -1.99 12.71 11.04
C ASP A 54 -1.99 12.66 9.50
N ARG A 55 -1.85 13.81 8.82
CA ARG A 55 -1.68 13.85 7.35
C ARG A 55 -0.35 13.24 6.92
N GLU A 56 0.72 13.47 7.66
CA GLU A 56 2.03 12.86 7.40
C GLU A 56 2.01 11.35 7.64
N ALA A 57 1.41 10.91 8.75
CA ALA A 57 1.24 9.49 9.06
C ALA A 57 0.44 8.78 7.96
N ARG A 58 -0.68 9.38 7.49
CA ARG A 58 -1.48 8.84 6.38
C ARG A 58 -0.70 8.81 5.07
N ARG A 59 0.09 9.84 4.76
CA ARG A 59 0.98 9.85 3.57
C ARG A 59 2.02 8.74 3.65
N ALA A 60 2.68 8.57 4.79
CA ALA A 60 3.67 7.52 5.02
C ALA A 60 3.06 6.11 4.92
N GLN A 61 1.88 5.89 5.51
CA GLN A 61 1.15 4.63 5.37
C GLN A 61 0.76 4.36 3.91
N GLY A 62 0.26 5.37 3.20
CA GLY A 62 -0.08 5.24 1.78
C GLY A 62 1.13 4.91 0.90
N GLN A 63 2.29 5.50 1.18
CA GLN A 63 3.54 5.16 0.49
C GLN A 63 3.96 3.71 0.75
N LYS A 64 3.88 3.22 1.99
CA LYS A 64 4.17 1.82 2.34
C LYS A 64 3.25 0.85 1.60
N VAL A 65 1.95 1.13 1.54
CA VAL A 65 0.99 0.30 0.79
C VAL A 65 1.33 0.31 -0.69
N ARG A 66 1.61 1.46 -1.29
CA ARG A 66 2.01 1.55 -2.71
C ARG A 66 3.29 0.77 -3.00
N GLN A 67 4.30 0.92 -2.14
CA GLN A 67 5.54 0.15 -2.24
C GLN A 67 5.27 -1.34 -2.11
N ALA A 68 4.44 -1.76 -1.16
CA ALA A 68 4.07 -3.16 -0.99
C ALA A 68 3.28 -3.74 -2.18
N MET A 69 2.47 -2.94 -2.86
CA MET A 69 1.79 -3.34 -4.09
C MET A 69 2.77 -3.59 -5.25
N VAL A 70 3.92 -2.91 -5.27
CA VAL A 70 4.98 -3.11 -6.27
C VAL A 70 5.92 -4.24 -5.86
N THR A 71 6.39 -4.24 -4.61
CA THR A 71 7.37 -5.18 -4.05
C THR A 71 6.74 -6.54 -3.73
N GLY A 72 5.43 -6.60 -3.49
CA GLY A 72 4.73 -7.82 -3.09
C GLY A 72 4.96 -8.20 -1.61
N ASP A 73 5.34 -7.23 -0.77
CA ASP A 73 5.46 -7.46 0.67
C ASP A 73 4.08 -7.61 1.31
N ASP A 74 3.72 -8.84 1.67
CA ASP A 74 2.39 -9.17 2.21
C ASP A 74 2.09 -8.47 3.54
N ARG A 75 3.10 -7.98 4.27
CA ARG A 75 2.89 -7.34 5.58
C ARG A 75 2.09 -6.05 5.49
N HIS A 76 2.33 -5.28 4.43
CA HIS A 76 1.76 -3.95 4.19
C HIS A 76 0.70 -3.95 3.08
N LEU A 77 0.30 -5.12 2.58
CA LEU A 77 -0.80 -5.23 1.63
C LEU A 77 -2.16 -4.95 2.29
N PRO A 78 -3.15 -4.46 1.52
CA PRO A 78 -4.52 -4.37 1.99
C PRO A 78 -5.05 -5.72 2.48
N PRO A 79 -5.97 -5.75 3.45
CA PRO A 79 -6.53 -7.00 3.98
C PRO A 79 -7.10 -7.94 2.92
N ARG A 80 -7.61 -7.40 1.81
CA ARG A 80 -8.13 -8.16 0.66
C ARG A 80 -7.07 -8.93 -0.11
N ASP A 81 -5.82 -8.48 -0.12
CA ASP A 81 -4.74 -9.05 -0.93
C ASP A 81 -3.67 -9.78 -0.08
N LYS A 82 -3.81 -9.66 1.25
CA LYS A 82 -2.90 -10.20 2.25
C LYS A 82 -3.11 -11.70 2.50
N GLY A 83 -2.01 -12.41 2.73
CA GLY A 83 -2.01 -13.79 3.21
C GLY A 83 -1.45 -14.80 2.19
N PRO A 84 -0.92 -15.93 2.69
CA PRO A 84 -0.19 -16.89 1.86
C PRO A 84 -1.10 -17.58 0.81
N VAL A 85 -2.36 -17.85 1.16
CA VAL A 85 -3.37 -18.42 0.25
C VAL A 85 -3.65 -17.46 -0.91
N ARG A 86 -3.82 -16.16 -0.63
CA ARG A 86 -4.08 -15.15 -1.66
C ARG A 86 -2.87 -14.89 -2.53
N ARG A 87 -1.66 -14.92 -1.96
CA ARG A 87 -0.40 -14.86 -2.71
C ARG A 87 -0.32 -16.02 -3.71
N TYR A 88 -0.53 -17.25 -3.24
CA TYR A 88 -0.50 -18.43 -4.11
C TYR A 88 -1.57 -18.37 -5.22
N ALA A 89 -2.78 -17.91 -4.87
CA ALA A 89 -3.85 -17.69 -5.84
C ALA A 89 -3.48 -16.62 -6.90
N ARG A 90 -2.79 -15.53 -6.51
CA ARG A 90 -2.26 -14.52 -7.45
C ARG A 90 -1.25 -15.15 -8.40
N ASP A 91 -0.30 -15.92 -7.87
CA ASP A 91 0.79 -16.50 -8.64
C ASP A 91 0.26 -17.52 -9.66
N ILE A 92 -0.69 -18.39 -9.29
CA ILE A 92 -1.31 -19.32 -10.26
C ILE A 92 -2.05 -18.57 -11.37
N VAL A 93 -2.74 -17.48 -11.04
CA VAL A 93 -3.48 -16.67 -12.01
C VAL A 93 -2.54 -15.90 -12.95
N ASP A 94 -1.40 -15.45 -12.45
CA ASP A 94 -0.45 -14.66 -13.21
C ASP A 94 0.51 -15.52 -14.06
N ALA A 95 0.74 -16.78 -13.68
CA ALA A 95 1.52 -17.74 -14.46
C ALA A 95 0.81 -18.22 -15.73
N ARG A 96 -0.52 -18.12 -15.81
CA ARG A 96 -1.30 -18.54 -16.99
C ARG A 96 -1.54 -17.40 -17.97
N TRP A 97 -1.83 -17.78 -19.22
CA TRP A 97 -2.49 -16.88 -20.15
C TRP A 97 -3.95 -16.71 -19.70
N SER A 98 -4.34 -15.47 -19.40
CA SER A 98 -5.70 -15.16 -18.98
C SER A 98 -6.52 -14.77 -20.21
N LEU A 99 -7.58 -15.52 -20.51
CA LEU A 99 -8.56 -15.17 -21.55
C LEU A 99 -9.22 -13.81 -21.28
N GLY A 100 -9.26 -13.38 -20.02
CA GLY A 100 -9.73 -12.04 -19.64
C GLY A 100 -8.96 -10.88 -20.27
N GLU A 101 -7.69 -11.07 -20.66
CA GLU A 101 -6.95 -10.05 -21.42
C GLU A 101 -7.45 -9.90 -22.85
N LEU A 102 -7.97 -10.98 -23.44
CA LEU A 102 -8.58 -10.99 -24.77
C LEU A 102 -10.04 -10.54 -24.71
N LEU A 103 -10.71 -10.68 -23.56
CA LEU A 103 -12.09 -10.27 -23.40
C LEU A 103 -12.28 -8.76 -23.62
N LEU A 104 -11.36 -7.91 -23.10
CA LEU A 104 -11.42 -6.46 -23.30
C LEU A 104 -11.34 -6.03 -24.78
N PRO A 105 -10.32 -6.42 -25.56
CA PRO A 105 -10.25 -6.08 -26.98
C PRO A 105 -11.37 -6.74 -27.78
N LEU A 106 -11.81 -7.95 -27.42
CA LEU A 106 -12.94 -8.61 -28.06
C LEU A 106 -14.27 -7.88 -27.81
N MET A 107 -14.49 -7.41 -26.58
CA MET A 107 -15.65 -6.59 -26.23
C MET A 107 -15.62 -5.24 -26.96
N LEU A 108 -14.45 -4.61 -27.08
CA LEU A 108 -14.28 -3.41 -27.88
C LEU A 108 -14.59 -3.67 -29.35
N ALA A 109 -14.10 -4.77 -29.92
CA ALA A 109 -14.38 -5.15 -31.30
C ALA A 109 -15.89 -5.35 -31.53
N VAL A 110 -16.59 -6.03 -30.61
CA VAL A 110 -18.04 -6.21 -30.67
C VAL A 110 -18.78 -4.88 -30.53
N LEU A 111 -18.30 -3.95 -29.70
CA LEU A 111 -18.87 -2.61 -29.57
C LEU A 111 -18.65 -1.78 -30.84
N VAL A 112 -17.49 -1.87 -31.49
CA VAL A 112 -17.27 -1.20 -32.78
C VAL A 112 -18.18 -1.79 -33.84
N LEU A 113 -18.29 -3.13 -33.91
CA LEU A 113 -19.19 -3.82 -34.83
C LEU A 113 -20.66 -3.44 -34.59
N SER A 114 -21.06 -3.20 -33.33
CA SER A 114 -22.45 -2.82 -33.01
C SER A 114 -22.85 -1.47 -33.63
N LEU A 115 -21.91 -0.55 -33.83
CA LEU A 115 -22.16 0.76 -34.47
C LEU A 115 -22.52 0.62 -35.96
N PHE A 116 -22.08 -0.46 -36.61
CA PHE A 116 -22.32 -0.74 -38.02
C PHE A 116 -23.33 -1.88 -38.23
N ALA A 117 -23.93 -2.37 -37.15
CA ALA A 117 -24.68 -3.62 -37.17
C ALA A 117 -26.07 -3.51 -37.79
N GLY A 118 -26.61 -2.32 -38.06
CA GLY A 118 -27.89 -2.13 -38.79
C GLY A 118 -28.93 -3.26 -38.62
N SER A 119 -29.10 -4.08 -39.67
CA SER A 119 -30.03 -5.22 -39.72
C SER A 119 -29.56 -6.51 -39.01
N TRP A 120 -28.28 -6.63 -38.66
CA TRP A 120 -27.65 -7.78 -38.01
C TRP A 120 -27.31 -7.52 -36.52
N ALA A 121 -27.86 -6.45 -35.94
CA ALA A 121 -27.67 -6.08 -34.53
C ALA A 121 -28.05 -7.22 -33.57
N THR A 122 -29.06 -8.03 -33.89
CA THR A 122 -29.46 -9.20 -33.11
C THR A 122 -28.33 -10.22 -32.94
N PHE A 123 -27.56 -10.48 -34.00
CA PHE A 123 -26.40 -11.37 -33.95
C PHE A 123 -25.26 -10.78 -33.13
N VAL A 124 -25.08 -9.45 -33.17
CA VAL A 124 -24.09 -8.75 -32.33
C VAL A 124 -24.47 -8.85 -30.85
N PHE A 125 -25.74 -8.66 -30.50
CA PHE A 125 -26.23 -8.86 -29.14
C PHE A 125 -26.05 -10.32 -28.69
N LEU A 126 -26.41 -11.28 -29.54
CA LEU A 126 -26.19 -12.70 -29.25
C LEU A 126 -24.71 -13.00 -29.00
N ALA A 127 -23.81 -12.44 -29.81
CA ALA A 127 -22.37 -12.59 -29.62
C ALA A 127 -21.90 -12.05 -28.25
N VAL A 128 -22.42 -10.90 -27.80
CA VAL A 128 -22.12 -10.38 -26.44
C VAL A 128 -22.53 -11.39 -25.36
N TYR A 129 -23.74 -11.96 -25.44
CA TYR A 129 -24.19 -12.96 -24.47
C TYR A 129 -23.31 -14.22 -24.48
N VAL A 130 -22.96 -14.71 -25.67
CA VAL A 130 -22.04 -15.87 -25.81
C VAL A 130 -20.69 -15.55 -25.18
N LEU A 131 -20.14 -14.35 -25.40
CA LEU A 131 -18.88 -13.93 -24.77
C LEU A 131 -18.96 -13.86 -23.25
N ILE A 132 -20.07 -13.36 -22.71
CA ILE A 132 -20.29 -13.34 -21.26
C ILE A 132 -20.33 -14.77 -20.71
N ILE A 133 -21.02 -15.69 -21.39
CA ILE A 133 -21.07 -17.10 -20.97
C ILE A 133 -19.66 -17.72 -20.99
N ILE A 134 -18.89 -17.49 -22.05
CA ILE A 134 -17.50 -17.97 -22.15
C ILE A 134 -16.64 -17.41 -21.01
N ALA A 135 -16.79 -16.12 -20.67
CA ALA A 135 -16.08 -15.48 -19.57
C ALA A 135 -16.43 -16.11 -18.21
N ILE A 136 -17.72 -16.39 -17.96
CA ILE A 136 -18.18 -17.05 -16.74
C ILE A 136 -17.62 -18.48 -16.66
N LEU A 137 -17.64 -19.22 -17.77
CA LEU A 137 -17.08 -20.57 -17.84
C LEU A 137 -15.58 -20.57 -17.57
N ASP A 138 -14.81 -19.64 -18.16
CA ASP A 138 -13.36 -19.53 -17.89
C ASP A 138 -13.08 -19.28 -16.40
N ALA A 139 -13.81 -18.36 -15.77
CA ALA A 139 -13.68 -18.09 -14.34
C ALA A 139 -14.03 -19.30 -13.48
N TRP A 140 -15.03 -20.09 -13.88
CA TRP A 140 -15.43 -21.31 -13.19
C TRP A 140 -14.41 -22.44 -13.35
N PHE A 141 -13.92 -22.67 -14.57
CA PHE A 141 -12.85 -23.65 -14.83
C PHE A 141 -11.56 -23.29 -14.11
N LEU A 142 -11.22 -22.01 -14.06
CA LEU A 142 -10.10 -21.50 -13.28
C LEU A 142 -10.24 -21.93 -11.82
N TRP A 143 -11.37 -21.58 -11.18
CA TRP A 143 -11.58 -21.92 -9.78
C TRP A 143 -11.52 -23.43 -9.54
N ARG A 144 -12.14 -24.23 -10.42
CA ARG A 144 -12.17 -25.68 -10.30
C ARG A 144 -10.77 -26.30 -10.41
N ARG A 145 -9.87 -25.72 -11.21
CA ARG A 145 -8.48 -26.15 -11.36
C ARG A 145 -7.56 -25.65 -10.23
N THR A 146 -7.81 -24.46 -9.70
CA THR A 146 -6.96 -23.88 -8.63
C THR A 146 -7.31 -24.39 -7.24
N LYS A 147 -8.59 -24.64 -6.96
CA LYS A 147 -9.07 -25.11 -5.66
C LYS A 147 -8.30 -26.34 -5.15
N PRO A 148 -8.16 -27.45 -5.91
CA PRO A 148 -7.42 -28.62 -5.42
C PRO A 148 -5.94 -28.33 -5.16
N LYS A 149 -5.31 -27.45 -5.97
CA LYS A 149 -3.91 -27.06 -5.77
C LYS A 149 -3.70 -26.26 -4.49
N ILE A 150 -4.64 -25.36 -4.18
CA ILE A 150 -4.61 -24.59 -2.93
C ILE A 150 -4.74 -25.53 -1.73
N LEU A 151 -5.72 -26.44 -1.77
CA LEU A 151 -5.95 -27.40 -0.68
C LEU A 151 -4.77 -28.36 -0.50
N ALA A 152 -4.16 -28.83 -1.60
CA ALA A 152 -2.97 -29.68 -1.54
C ALA A 152 -1.77 -28.99 -0.89
N ARG A 153 -1.66 -27.65 -1.00
CA ARG A 153 -0.52 -26.88 -0.48
C ARG A 153 -0.73 -26.37 0.95
N PHE A 154 -1.96 -26.01 1.31
CA PHE A 154 -2.28 -25.36 2.59
C PHE A 154 -3.11 -26.24 3.55
N GLY A 155 -3.56 -27.41 3.10
CA GLY A 155 -4.40 -28.33 3.87
C GLY A 155 -5.89 -28.17 3.57
N GLU A 156 -6.68 -29.19 3.91
CA GLU A 156 -8.13 -29.22 3.66
C GLU A 156 -8.90 -28.18 4.48
N ASP A 157 -8.40 -27.82 5.66
CA ASP A 157 -8.99 -26.81 6.57
C ASP A 157 -8.75 -25.35 6.13
N THR A 158 -8.16 -25.13 4.96
CA THR A 158 -7.85 -23.79 4.47
C THR A 158 -9.13 -22.98 4.22
N GLU A 159 -9.21 -21.76 4.76
CA GLU A 159 -10.31 -20.85 4.46
C GLU A 159 -10.26 -20.39 2.99
N LEU A 160 -11.13 -20.97 2.17
CA LEU A 160 -11.25 -20.65 0.74
C LEU A 160 -12.22 -19.49 0.45
N ARG A 161 -12.83 -18.89 1.49
CA ARG A 161 -13.89 -17.90 1.36
C ARG A 161 -13.40 -16.67 0.59
N GLY A 162 -14.07 -16.38 -0.52
CA GLY A 162 -13.77 -15.23 -1.38
C GLY A 162 -12.49 -15.36 -2.23
N VAL A 163 -11.74 -16.45 -2.14
CA VAL A 163 -10.52 -16.68 -2.94
C VAL A 163 -10.88 -16.94 -4.41
N GLY A 164 -11.99 -17.64 -4.68
CA GLY A 164 -12.49 -17.86 -6.04
C GLY A 164 -12.90 -16.56 -6.74
N MET A 165 -13.74 -15.76 -6.09
CA MET A 165 -14.15 -14.45 -6.60
C MET A 165 -12.95 -13.51 -6.82
N TYR A 166 -12.00 -13.52 -5.88
CA TYR A 166 -10.76 -12.75 -6.00
C TYR A 166 -9.94 -13.15 -7.23
N GLN A 167 -9.79 -14.45 -7.49
CA GLN A 167 -9.08 -14.96 -8.68
C GLN A 167 -9.80 -14.60 -9.98
N ALA A 168 -11.13 -14.70 -10.01
CA ALA A 168 -11.94 -14.31 -11.16
C ALA A 168 -11.75 -12.82 -11.49
N MET A 169 -11.88 -11.94 -10.49
CA MET A 169 -11.66 -10.50 -10.67
C MET A 169 -10.25 -10.16 -11.15
N ARG A 170 -9.23 -10.92 -10.69
CA ARG A 170 -7.85 -10.76 -11.17
C ARG A 170 -7.70 -11.26 -12.61
N ALA A 171 -8.38 -12.35 -13.00
CA ALA A 171 -8.33 -12.92 -14.35
C ALA A 171 -8.75 -11.93 -15.44
N PHE A 172 -9.78 -11.12 -15.16
CA PHE A 172 -10.34 -10.14 -16.10
C PHE A 172 -9.50 -8.85 -16.22
N GLN A 173 -8.61 -8.58 -15.26
CA GLN A 173 -7.72 -7.43 -15.35
C GLN A 173 -6.54 -7.75 -16.29
N MET A 174 -6.08 -6.76 -17.04
CA MET A 174 -4.91 -6.90 -17.90
C MET A 174 -3.62 -7.03 -17.08
N ARG A 175 -2.70 -7.98 -17.37
CA ARG A 175 -1.50 -8.23 -16.54
C ARG A 175 -0.67 -6.98 -16.25
N ARG A 176 -0.60 -6.03 -17.18
CA ARG A 176 0.13 -4.76 -17.01
C ARG A 176 -0.51 -3.82 -15.98
N THR A 177 -1.83 -3.83 -15.85
CA THR A 177 -2.58 -2.93 -14.94
C THR A 177 -2.89 -3.58 -13.58
N ARG A 178 -2.64 -4.89 -13.43
CA ARG A 178 -2.84 -5.62 -12.17
C ARG A 178 -1.95 -5.07 -11.06
N LEU A 179 -2.57 -4.76 -9.94
CA LEU A 179 -1.94 -4.46 -8.65
C LEU A 179 -2.46 -5.49 -7.62
N PRO A 180 -1.64 -6.07 -6.72
CA PRO A 180 -0.17 -6.08 -6.67
C PRO A 180 0.45 -6.60 -7.97
N LYS A 181 1.66 -6.14 -8.30
CA LYS A 181 2.33 -6.53 -9.55
C LYS A 181 2.59 -8.04 -9.57
N PRO A 182 2.38 -8.71 -10.72
CA PRO A 182 2.76 -10.10 -10.92
C PRO A 182 4.22 -10.34 -10.55
N LYS A 183 4.48 -11.40 -9.77
CA LYS A 183 5.84 -11.81 -9.39
C LYS A 183 6.38 -12.97 -10.21
N VAL A 184 5.49 -13.70 -10.86
CA VAL A 184 5.81 -14.86 -11.67
C VAL A 184 5.60 -14.54 -13.15
N ASP A 185 6.46 -15.12 -13.98
CA ASP A 185 6.34 -15.06 -15.42
C ASP A 185 5.34 -16.06 -15.97
N ARG A 186 4.89 -15.80 -17.21
CA ARG A 186 3.97 -16.70 -17.90
C ARG A 186 4.65 -18.06 -18.10
N GLY A 187 3.94 -19.13 -17.77
CA GLY A 187 4.46 -20.50 -17.83
C GLY A 187 5.29 -20.93 -16.62
N ALA A 188 5.50 -20.06 -15.62
CA ALA A 188 6.18 -20.45 -14.40
C ALA A 188 5.44 -21.60 -13.70
N LYS A 189 6.20 -22.59 -13.21
CA LYS A 189 5.66 -23.67 -12.37
C LYS A 189 5.44 -23.10 -10.96
N VAL A 190 4.17 -23.04 -10.54
CA VAL A 190 3.71 -22.45 -9.26
C VAL A 190 3.09 -23.52 -8.37
#